data_AF-A0A969H6N6-F1
#
_entry.id   AF-A0A969H6N6-F1
#
_cell.length_a   1.000
_cell.length_b   1.000
_cell.length_c   1.000
_cell.angle_alpha   90.00
_cell.angle_beta   90.00
_cell.angle_gamma   90.00
#
_symmetry.space_group_name_H-M   'P 1'
#
loop_
_entity.id
_entity.type
_entity.pdbx_description
1 polymer ?
#
loop_
_entity_poly.entity_id
_entity_poly.type
_entity_poly.pdbx_seq_one_letter_code
_entity_poly.pdbx_strand_id
1 'polypeptide(L)'
;MTYTFLEKLDARPLLCDGAMGTMIYGKGIPFEQCFDALNLTNPALIADIHRGYIDAGANVIETNTFGANRLKLSEHGLAGQMADINRAGVQLARRVVDASFKEVFIGGSVGPLGPRLAPLGRLSAAEARAAFE
;
A
#
# COMPACT_ATOMS: atom_id res chain seq x y z
N MET A 1 4.30 17.57 -20.80
CA MET A 1 4.95 16.27 -21.04
C MET A 1 4.86 15.47 -19.76
N THR A 2 4.23 14.30 -19.80
CA THR A 2 4.25 13.37 -18.66
C THR A 2 5.55 12.60 -18.78
N TYR A 3 6.47 12.80 -17.85
CA TYR A 3 7.70 12.02 -17.80
C TYR A 3 7.42 10.66 -17.19
N THR A 4 8.12 9.64 -17.67
CA THR A 4 8.15 8.34 -17.00
C THR A 4 8.86 8.44 -15.65
N PHE A 5 8.62 7.45 -14.79
CA PHE A 5 9.31 7.36 -13.50
C PHE A 5 10.83 7.35 -13.66
N LEU A 6 11.36 6.59 -14.63
CA LEU A 6 12.80 6.47 -14.86
C LEU A 6 13.42 7.76 -15.36
N GLU A 7 12.77 8.49 -16.26
CA GLU A 7 13.25 9.81 -16.74
C GLU A 7 13.31 10.83 -15.59
N LYS A 8 12.30 10.84 -14.70
CA LYS A 8 12.28 11.73 -13.54
C LYS A 8 13.36 11.39 -12.52
N LEU A 9 13.59 10.10 -12.29
CA LEU A 9 14.61 9.61 -11.37
C LEU A 9 16.03 9.87 -11.87
N ASP A 10 16.26 9.77 -13.18
CA ASP A 10 17.55 10.09 -13.81
C ASP A 10 17.88 11.59 -13.69
N ALA A 11 16.87 12.45 -13.85
CA ALA A 11 17.06 13.90 -13.78
C ALA A 11 17.26 14.45 -12.36
N ARG A 12 16.64 13.83 -11.33
CA ARG A 12 16.74 14.27 -9.93
C ARG A 12 16.30 13.19 -8.93
N PRO A 13 16.72 13.29 -7.65
CA PRO A 13 16.14 12.49 -6.58
C PRO A 13 14.62 12.71 -6.46
N LEU A 14 13.90 11.62 -6.18
CA LEU A 14 12.47 11.62 -5.89
C LEU A 14 12.24 11.33 -4.41
N LEU A 15 11.39 12.13 -3.77
CA LEU A 15 11.02 11.94 -2.37
C LEU A 15 9.83 10.96 -2.27
N CYS A 16 10.02 9.85 -1.58
CA CYS A 16 8.92 8.96 -1.21
C CYS A 16 8.16 9.48 0.01
N ASP A 17 6.95 8.97 0.22
CA ASP A 17 6.17 9.22 1.42
C ASP A 17 6.74 8.52 2.67
N GLY A 18 6.08 8.74 3.80
CA GLY A 18 6.44 8.15 5.08
C GLY A 18 5.58 6.94 5.46
N ALA A 19 5.63 6.57 6.74
CA ALA A 19 4.95 5.38 7.25
C ALA A 19 3.41 5.48 7.30
N MET A 20 2.72 4.79 6.39
CA MET A 20 1.26 4.62 6.40
C MET A 20 0.73 4.06 7.74
N GLY A 21 1.32 2.95 8.22
CA GLY A 21 0.86 2.30 9.46
C GLY A 21 1.00 3.17 10.71
N THR A 22 2.09 3.95 10.81
CA THR A 22 2.28 4.91 11.92
C THR A 22 1.23 6.02 11.88
N MET A 23 0.89 6.52 10.70
CA MET A 23 -0.14 7.55 10.55
C MET A 23 -1.55 7.02 10.86
N ILE A 24 -1.86 5.79 10.46
CA ILE A 24 -3.11 5.11 10.79
C ILE A 24 -3.23 4.93 12.32
N TYR A 25 -2.17 4.43 12.97
CA TYR A 25 -2.13 4.28 14.42
C TYR A 25 -2.28 5.61 15.15
N GLY A 26 -1.59 6.66 14.68
CA GLY A 26 -1.71 8.02 15.22
C GLY A 26 -3.11 8.63 15.09
N LYS A 27 -3.96 8.10 14.20
CA LYS A 27 -5.38 8.46 14.06
C LYS A 27 -6.31 7.60 14.93
N GLY A 28 -5.76 6.77 15.82
CA GLY A 28 -6.51 6.00 16.81
C GLY A 28 -6.95 4.60 16.36
N ILE A 29 -6.45 4.10 15.21
CA ILE A 29 -6.74 2.73 14.79
C ILE A 29 -5.70 1.78 15.41
N PRO A 30 -6.11 0.79 16.21
CA PRO A 30 -5.20 -0.08 16.93
C PRO A 30 -4.64 -1.20 16.02
N PHE A 31 -3.45 -1.72 16.33
CA PHE A 31 -2.71 -2.67 15.48
C PHE A 31 -3.39 -4.03 15.28
N GLU A 32 -4.38 -4.35 16.11
CA GLU A 32 -5.20 -5.56 16.01
C GLU A 32 -6.16 -5.50 14.81
N GLN A 33 -6.45 -4.30 14.29
CA GLN A 33 -7.24 -4.13 13.07
C GLN A 33 -6.38 -4.30 11.81
N CYS A 34 -6.98 -4.86 10.76
CA CYS A 34 -6.33 -4.94 9.46
C CYS A 34 -6.30 -3.56 8.80
N PHE A 35 -5.12 -2.94 8.77
CA PHE A 35 -4.94 -1.61 8.16
C PHE A 35 -5.22 -1.59 6.66
N ASP A 36 -4.91 -2.67 5.93
CA ASP A 36 -5.23 -2.77 4.50
C ASP A 36 -6.75 -2.72 4.27
N ALA A 37 -7.56 -3.32 5.16
CA ALA A 37 -9.02 -3.33 5.08
C ALA A 37 -9.65 -1.93 5.19
N LEU A 38 -8.92 -0.95 5.75
CA LEU A 38 -9.36 0.45 5.82
C LEU A 38 -9.57 1.07 4.43
N ASN A 39 -8.97 0.51 3.38
CA ASN A 39 -9.29 0.90 1.99
C ASN A 39 -10.79 0.76 1.68
N LEU A 40 -11.47 -0.21 2.31
CA LEU A 40 -12.90 -0.46 2.16
C LEU A 40 -13.70 0.17 3.31
N THR A 41 -13.23 0.00 4.55
CA THR A 41 -14.04 0.34 5.74
C THR A 41 -13.88 1.79 6.19
N ASN A 42 -12.76 2.45 5.89
CA ASN A 42 -12.52 3.84 6.22
C ASN A 42 -11.65 4.56 5.16
N PRO A 43 -12.13 4.65 3.90
CA PRO A 43 -11.36 5.21 2.80
C PRO A 43 -11.03 6.69 2.98
N ALA A 44 -11.84 7.45 3.72
CA ALA A 44 -11.58 8.86 4.01
C ALA A 44 -10.29 9.03 4.84
N LEU A 45 -10.11 8.19 5.86
CA LEU A 45 -8.89 8.22 6.70
C LEU A 45 -7.63 7.98 5.88
N ILE A 46 -7.65 6.97 5.00
CA ILE A 46 -6.50 6.64 4.14
C ILE A 46 -6.25 7.74 3.09
N ALA A 47 -7.31 8.32 2.51
CA ALA A 47 -7.19 9.44 1.58
C ALA A 47 -6.52 10.66 2.23
N ASP A 48 -6.89 10.97 3.47
CA ASP A 48 -6.31 12.08 4.20
C ASP A 48 -4.82 11.87 4.51
N ILE A 49 -4.38 10.62 4.76
CA ILE A 49 -2.96 10.32 4.95
C ILE A 49 -2.19 10.51 3.64
N HIS A 50 -2.68 9.97 2.52
CA HIS A 50 -2.05 10.20 1.21
C HIS A 50 -1.97 11.69 0.88
N ARG A 51 -3.06 12.44 1.11
CA ARG A 51 -3.09 13.89 0.88
C ARG A 51 -2.04 14.60 1.74
N GLY A 52 -1.93 14.22 3.01
CA GLY A 52 -0.91 14.75 3.91
C GLY A 52 0.53 14.58 3.36
N TYR A 53 0.87 13.42 2.81
CA TYR A 53 2.19 13.19 2.21
C TYR A 53 2.41 13.97 0.91
N ILE A 54 1.39 14.05 0.05
CA ILE A 54 1.44 14.87 -1.17
C ILE A 54 1.60 16.35 -0.84
N ASP A 55 0.96 16.83 0.22
CA ASP A 55 1.06 18.21 0.68
C ASP A 55 2.40 18.51 1.35
N ALA A 56 3.01 17.51 1.99
CA ALA A 56 4.38 17.57 2.51
C ALA A 56 5.46 17.51 1.41
N GLY A 57 5.10 17.22 0.15
CA GLY A 57 6.01 17.27 -1.00
C GLY A 57 6.46 15.92 -1.55
N ALA A 58 5.81 14.81 -1.17
CA ALA A 58 6.10 13.50 -1.73
C ALA A 58 5.95 13.49 -3.27
N ASN A 59 6.94 12.94 -3.96
CA ASN A 59 6.92 12.67 -5.41
C ASN A 59 6.44 11.25 -5.71
N VAL A 60 6.54 10.34 -4.74
CA VAL A 60 6.03 8.97 -4.83
C VAL A 60 5.23 8.69 -3.56
N ILE A 61 4.03 8.14 -3.69
CA ILE A 61 3.27 7.59 -2.57
C ILE A 61 3.11 6.07 -2.75
N GLU A 62 3.09 5.34 -1.65
CA GLU A 62 2.77 3.92 -1.66
C GLU A 62 1.28 3.68 -1.41
N THR A 63 0.68 2.67 -2.08
CA THR A 63 -0.69 2.24 -1.75
C THR A 63 -0.76 1.62 -0.36
N ASN A 64 -1.88 1.79 0.34
CA ASN A 64 -2.15 1.08 1.60
C ASN A 64 -2.47 -0.41 1.35
N THR A 65 -1.48 -1.18 0.88
CA THR A 65 -1.65 -2.59 0.46
C THR A 65 -0.50 -3.49 0.91
N PHE A 66 0.35 -3.03 1.83
CA PHE A 66 1.54 -3.76 2.27
C PHE A 66 1.19 -5.18 2.77
N GLY A 67 0.12 -5.34 3.54
CA GLY A 67 -0.36 -6.61 4.06
C GLY A 67 -1.43 -7.28 3.21
N ALA A 68 -1.80 -6.71 2.06
CA ALA A 68 -2.96 -7.13 1.27
C ALA A 68 -2.71 -8.38 0.40
N ASN A 69 -2.03 -9.40 0.95
CA ASN A 69 -1.88 -10.71 0.33
C ASN A 69 -2.75 -11.76 1.04
N ARG A 70 -3.03 -12.88 0.36
CA ARG A 70 -3.95 -13.92 0.85
C ARG A 70 -3.56 -14.48 2.22
N LEU A 71 -2.27 -14.66 2.48
CA LEU A 71 -1.76 -15.25 3.73
C LEU A 71 -1.97 -14.29 4.90
N LYS A 72 -1.54 -13.04 4.77
CA LYS A 72 -1.72 -12.00 5.80
C LYS A 72 -3.18 -11.67 6.05
N LEU A 73 -4.00 -11.55 5.01
CA LEU A 73 -5.44 -11.29 5.16
C LEU A 73 -6.19 -12.47 5.81
N SER A 74 -5.68 -13.70 5.69
CA SER A 74 -6.28 -14.88 6.35
C SER A 74 -6.24 -14.77 7.88
N GLU A 75 -5.22 -14.10 8.44
CA GLU A 75 -5.11 -13.86 9.88
C GLU A 75 -6.27 -13.01 10.42
N HIS A 76 -6.93 -12.25 9.54
CA HIS A 76 -8.09 -11.41 9.84
C HIS A 76 -9.41 -11.96 9.27
N GLY A 77 -9.42 -13.16 8.67
CA GLY A 77 -10.60 -13.71 7.99
C GLY A 77 -10.99 -12.98 6.69
N LEU A 78 -10.06 -12.22 6.09
CA LEU A 78 -10.32 -11.35 4.93
C LEU A 78 -9.70 -11.86 3.62
N ALA A 79 -9.21 -13.10 3.58
CA ALA A 79 -8.56 -13.66 2.39
C ALA A 79 -9.44 -13.60 1.12
N GLY A 80 -10.76 -13.73 1.27
CA GLY A 80 -11.73 -13.63 0.17
C GLY A 80 -11.91 -12.21 -0.38
N GLN A 81 -11.46 -11.19 0.34
CA GLN A 81 -11.58 -9.77 -0.04
C GLN A 81 -10.26 -9.20 -0.58
N MET A 82 -9.24 -10.03 -0.79
CA MET A 82 -7.90 -9.59 -1.22
C MET A 82 -7.94 -8.69 -2.47
N ALA A 83 -8.68 -9.10 -3.51
CA ALA A 83 -8.77 -8.34 -4.75
C ALA A 83 -9.46 -6.98 -4.55
N ASP A 84 -10.52 -6.94 -3.74
CA ASP A 84 -11.28 -5.72 -3.48
C ASP A 84 -10.49 -4.73 -2.63
N ILE A 85 -9.77 -5.22 -1.61
CA ILE A 85 -8.88 -4.41 -0.76
C ILE A 85 -7.77 -3.76 -1.59
N ASN A 86 -7.09 -4.54 -2.45
CA ASN A 86 -6.03 -4.01 -3.31
C ASN A 86 -6.58 -3.00 -4.32
N ARG A 87 -7.69 -3.34 -4.99
CA ARG A 87 -8.34 -2.46 -5.97
C ARG A 87 -8.75 -1.14 -5.33
N ALA A 88 -9.36 -1.18 -4.16
CA ALA A 88 -9.76 0.00 -3.43
C ALA A 88 -8.55 0.86 -3.02
N GLY A 89 -7.46 0.24 -2.55
CA GLY A 89 -6.22 0.95 -2.19
C GLY A 89 -5.61 1.71 -3.38
N VAL A 90 -5.50 1.05 -4.54
CA VAL A 90 -4.99 1.66 -5.78
C VAL A 90 -5.92 2.78 -6.27
N GLN A 91 -7.24 2.54 -6.30
CA GLN A 91 -8.22 3.54 -6.73
C GLN A 91 -8.22 4.77 -5.81
N LEU A 92 -8.03 4.57 -4.51
CA LEU A 92 -7.96 5.65 -3.54
C LEU A 92 -6.73 6.51 -3.74
N ALA A 93 -5.53 5.89 -3.82
CA ALA A 93 -4.29 6.60 -4.11
C ALA A 93 -4.40 7.39 -5.42
N ARG A 94 -4.96 6.78 -6.49
CA ARG A 94 -5.21 7.44 -7.78
C ARG A 94 -6.09 8.68 -7.63
N ARG A 95 -7.25 8.55 -6.99
CA ARG A 95 -8.17 9.68 -6.78
C ARG A 95 -7.52 10.83 -6.02
N VAL A 96 -6.71 10.54 -5.01
CA VAL A 96 -6.02 11.56 -4.22
C VAL A 96 -4.94 12.27 -5.04
N VAL A 97 -4.16 11.52 -5.82
CA VAL A 97 -3.16 12.10 -6.75
C VAL A 97 -3.84 12.97 -7.79
N ASP A 98 -4.89 12.48 -8.45
CA ASP A 98 -5.60 13.22 -9.50
C ASP A 98 -6.21 14.53 -8.94
N ALA A 99 -6.77 14.49 -7.73
CA ALA A 99 -7.33 15.66 -7.06
C ALA A 99 -6.28 16.67 -6.55
N SER A 100 -5.02 16.26 -6.45
CA SER A 100 -3.94 17.13 -5.95
C SER A 100 -3.38 18.09 -7.02
N PHE A 101 -3.66 17.82 -8.30
CA PHE A 101 -3.07 18.51 -9.45
C PHE A 101 -1.52 18.55 -9.44
N LYS A 102 -0.89 17.67 -8.66
CA LYS A 102 0.57 17.50 -8.57
C LYS A 102 0.99 16.24 -9.33
N GLU A 103 2.21 16.26 -9.86
CA GLU A 103 2.79 15.08 -10.49
C GLU A 103 3.37 14.16 -9.41
N VAL A 104 2.61 13.13 -9.05
CA VAL A 104 2.96 12.15 -8.01
C VAL A 104 2.83 10.75 -8.58
N PHE A 105 3.88 9.94 -8.41
CA PHE A 105 3.85 8.52 -8.77
C PHE A 105 3.18 7.69 -7.67
N ILE A 106 2.53 6.60 -8.07
CA ILE A 106 1.90 5.64 -7.15
C ILE A 106 2.67 4.33 -7.23
N GLY A 107 3.29 3.94 -6.13
CA GLY A 107 3.91 2.64 -5.94
C GLY A 107 2.93 1.64 -5.34
N GLY A 108 2.82 0.46 -5.94
CA GLY A 108 2.11 -0.66 -5.34
C GLY A 108 2.92 -1.22 -4.17
N SER A 109 2.46 -1.03 -2.94
CA SER A 109 3.15 -1.57 -1.75
C SER A 109 2.82 -3.05 -1.63
N VAL A 110 3.84 -3.91 -1.67
CA VAL A 110 3.72 -5.38 -1.55
C VAL A 110 4.67 -5.84 -0.46
N GLY A 111 4.11 -6.18 0.70
CA GLY A 111 4.87 -6.64 1.86
C GLY A 111 5.10 -8.15 1.87
N PRO A 112 5.80 -8.65 2.91
CA PRO A 112 6.09 -10.07 3.06
C PRO A 112 4.84 -10.90 3.37
N LEU A 113 4.91 -12.19 3.07
CA LEU A 113 3.81 -13.13 3.31
C LEU A 113 3.59 -13.48 4.79
N GLY A 114 4.61 -13.26 5.65
CA GLY A 114 4.61 -13.63 7.06
C GLY A 114 5.42 -14.90 7.34
N PRO A 115 5.00 -16.09 6.88
CA PRO A 115 5.75 -17.33 7.05
C PRO A 115 7.13 -17.30 6.36
N ARG A 116 8.12 -17.96 6.98
CA ARG A 116 9.44 -18.18 6.37
C ARG A 116 9.37 -19.22 5.25
N LEU A 117 10.19 -19.04 4.23
CA LEU A 117 10.39 -20.03 3.17
C LEU A 117 11.17 -21.25 3.67
N ALA A 118 10.89 -22.42 3.11
CA ALA A 118 11.67 -23.63 3.32
C ALA A 118 13.16 -23.43 2.90
N PRO A 119 14.13 -24.04 3.62
CA PRO A 119 13.96 -24.96 4.75
C PRO A 119 13.78 -24.28 6.11
N LEU A 120 13.86 -22.95 6.20
CA LEU A 120 13.77 -22.19 7.46
C LEU A 120 12.33 -22.00 7.96
N GLY A 121 11.34 -22.40 7.16
CA GLY A 121 9.93 -22.38 7.50
C GLY A 121 9.13 -23.36 6.67
N ARG A 122 7.80 -23.19 6.72
CA ARG A 122 6.84 -24.15 6.15
C ARG A 122 6.35 -23.78 4.74
N LEU A 123 6.66 -22.58 4.25
CA LEU A 123 6.15 -22.11 2.97
C LEU A 123 7.10 -22.53 1.84
N SER A 124 6.60 -23.26 0.85
CA SER A 124 7.38 -23.56 -0.35
C SER A 124 7.52 -22.32 -1.25
N ALA A 125 8.53 -22.31 -2.12
CA ALA A 125 8.70 -21.23 -3.10
C ALA A 125 7.51 -21.12 -4.07
N ALA A 126 6.90 -22.25 -4.44
CA ALA A 126 5.72 -22.29 -5.29
C ALA A 126 4.49 -21.68 -4.60
N GLU A 127 4.23 -22.02 -3.34
CA GLU A 127 3.12 -21.42 -2.56
C GLU A 127 3.35 -19.93 -2.33
N ALA A 128 4.60 -19.53 -2.08
CA ALA A 128 4.94 -18.12 -1.92
C ALA A 128 4.69 -17.32 -3.20
N ARG A 129 5.08 -17.87 -4.35
CA ARG A 129 4.81 -17.26 -5.64
C ARG A 129 3.30 -17.14 -5.91
N ALA A 130 2.55 -18.22 -5.69
CA ALA A 130 1.10 -18.23 -5.87
C ALA A 130 0.35 -17.25 -4.94
N ALA A 131 0.96 -16.83 -3.83
CA ALA A 131 0.38 -15.83 -2.94
C ALA A 131 0.50 -14.38 -3.46
N PHE A 132 1.35 -14.14 -4.47
CA PHE A 132 1.53 -12.84 -5.13
C PHE A 132 0.93 -12.77 -6.55
N GLU A 133 0.41 -13.89 -7.07
CA GLU A 133 -0.33 -13.99 -8.33
C GLU A 133 -1.84 -13.80 -8.11
#